data_AF-A0A9Q8HNX8-F1
#
_entry.id   AF-A0A9Q8HNX8-F1
#
_cell.length_a   1.000
_cell.length_b   1.000
_cell.length_c   1.000
_cell.angle_alpha   90.00
_cell.angle_beta   90.00
_cell.angle_gamma   90.00
#
_symmetry.space_group_name_H-M   'P 1'
#
loop_
_entity.id
_entity.type
_entity.pdbx_description
1 polymer ?
#
loop_
_entity_poly.entity_id
_entity_poly.type
_entity_poly.pdbx_seq_one_letter_code
_entity_poly.pdbx_strand_id
1 'polypeptide(L)'
;MFQAEQSEFKQGLTYFLRGWHLISRPGLRRFVVMPILINIVLLVAIFWLMLGQIGNFAQWLVSFVPTWLDWISYLVYGLAIITILIVFFFIFNLLAGFIAAPFNGILAEKVEKLLTGQNNDQSLGALDLVKDTPRMLRREWQKFAYSFPKFIGLFVLSFVPGVGQTIIPPLFFLYGAWMAAIQYCDYPFDNHKISFMRMRYQLAEKRSLNLTFGGLVSICTFIPFLNFIIIPVAVCGSTALWVDHYRPWQSEAAAEKNAAGTDVATATSSAVSNPH
;
A
#
# COMPACT_ATOMS: atom_id res chain seq x y z
N MET A 1 -25.28 -8.36 -16.45
CA MET A 1 -24.36 -7.31 -15.95
C MET A 1 -24.70 -6.91 -14.51
N PHE A 2 -25.88 -6.35 -14.23
CA PHE A 2 -26.29 -5.91 -12.88
C PHE A 2 -26.22 -6.99 -11.77
N GLN A 3 -26.59 -8.25 -12.05
CA GLN A 3 -26.49 -9.33 -11.06
C GLN A 3 -25.04 -9.75 -10.76
N ALA A 4 -24.15 -9.68 -11.77
CA ALA A 4 -22.73 -9.95 -11.59
C ALA A 4 -22.06 -8.83 -10.78
N GLU A 5 -22.38 -7.57 -11.06
CA GLU A 5 -21.91 -6.43 -10.25
C GLU A 5 -22.42 -6.45 -8.80
N GLN A 6 -23.69 -6.81 -8.57
CA GLN A 6 -24.20 -6.99 -7.20
C GLN A 6 -23.49 -8.11 -6.44
N SER A 7 -23.08 -9.17 -7.15
CA SER A 7 -22.27 -10.25 -6.58
C SER A 7 -20.87 -9.76 -6.20
N GLU A 8 -20.22 -8.98 -7.08
CA GLU A 8 -18.90 -8.42 -6.83
C GLU A 8 -18.87 -7.40 -5.68
N PHE A 9 -19.88 -6.54 -5.59
CA PHE A 9 -20.02 -5.60 -4.47
C PHE A 9 -20.11 -6.32 -3.12
N LYS A 10 -20.97 -7.36 -3.05
CA LYS A 10 -21.10 -8.19 -1.84
C LYS A 10 -19.79 -8.92 -1.49
N GLN A 11 -19.06 -9.38 -2.50
CA GLN A 11 -17.76 -10.01 -2.29
C GLN A 11 -16.75 -9.02 -1.71
N GLY A 12 -16.66 -7.80 -2.24
CA GLY A 12 -15.78 -6.75 -1.70
C GLY A 12 -16.04 -6.48 -0.21
N LEU A 13 -17.31 -6.36 0.18
CA LEU A 13 -17.71 -6.25 1.59
C LEU A 13 -17.33 -7.49 2.41
N THR A 14 -17.56 -8.68 1.86
CA THR A 14 -17.27 -9.95 2.53
C THR A 14 -15.78 -10.09 2.84
N TYR A 15 -14.88 -9.75 1.90
CA TYR A 15 -13.43 -9.82 2.15
C TYR A 15 -12.95 -8.77 3.15
N PHE A 16 -13.55 -7.57 3.14
CA PHE A 16 -13.29 -6.57 4.17
C PHE A 16 -13.63 -7.10 5.57
N LEU A 17 -14.84 -7.66 5.75
CA LEU A 17 -15.28 -8.27 7.01
C LEU A 17 -14.43 -9.50 7.39
N ARG A 18 -14.03 -10.31 6.41
CA ARG A 18 -13.11 -11.44 6.62
C ARG A 18 -11.76 -10.98 7.14
N GLY A 19 -11.26 -9.82 6.69
CA GLY A 19 -10.05 -9.20 7.24
C GLY A 19 -10.15 -8.93 8.74
N TRP A 20 -11.31 -8.45 9.21
CA TRP A 20 -11.59 -8.22 10.64
C TRP A 20 -11.63 -9.51 11.46
N HIS A 21 -12.11 -10.61 10.85
CA HIS A 21 -12.07 -11.91 11.49
C HIS A 21 -10.64 -12.48 11.54
N LEU A 22 -9.87 -12.33 10.45
CA LEU A 22 -8.52 -12.87 10.33
C LEU A 22 -7.53 -12.22 11.28
N ILE A 23 -7.58 -10.90 11.46
CA ILE A 23 -6.66 -10.18 12.36
C ILE A 23 -6.76 -10.67 13.82
N SER A 24 -7.91 -11.23 14.20
CA SER A 24 -8.18 -11.75 15.56
C SER A 24 -7.56 -13.12 15.82
N ARG A 25 -7.11 -13.85 14.78
CA ARG A 25 -6.58 -15.21 14.89
C ARG A 25 -5.26 -15.25 15.69
N PRO A 26 -5.09 -16.26 16.57
CA PRO A 26 -3.84 -16.43 17.31
C PRO A 26 -2.68 -16.68 16.32
N GLY A 27 -1.56 -15.99 16.52
CA GLY A 27 -0.38 -16.05 15.63
C GLY A 27 -0.19 -14.82 14.73
N LEU A 28 -1.27 -14.14 14.33
CA LEU A 28 -1.20 -12.92 13.51
C LEU A 28 -1.03 -11.64 14.35
N ARG A 29 -1.54 -11.64 15.59
CA ARG A 29 -1.53 -10.46 16.49
C ARG A 29 -0.16 -9.79 16.66
N ARG A 30 0.93 -10.57 16.71
CA ARG A 30 2.29 -10.01 16.83
C ARG A 30 2.69 -9.15 15.62
N PHE A 31 2.28 -9.54 14.42
CA PHE A 31 2.58 -8.83 13.17
C PHE A 31 1.72 -7.58 13.00
N VAL A 32 0.61 -7.49 13.72
CA VAL A 32 -0.25 -6.31 13.81
C VAL A 32 0.34 -5.26 14.75
N VAL A 33 0.86 -5.71 15.89
CA VAL A 33 1.38 -4.84 16.95
C VAL A 33 2.77 -4.28 16.60
N MET A 34 3.60 -5.07 15.92
CA MET A 34 4.99 -4.71 15.61
C MET A 34 5.16 -3.42 14.79
N PRO A 35 4.40 -3.17 13.69
CA PRO A 35 4.46 -1.90 12.96
C PRO A 35 4.07 -0.70 13.82
N ILE A 36 3.07 -0.86 14.69
CA ILE A 36 2.60 0.21 15.58
C ILE A 36 3.71 0.57 16.57
N LEU A 37 4.33 -0.42 17.20
CA LEU A 37 5.44 -0.20 18.13
C LEU A 37 6.63 0.50 17.45
N ILE A 38 7.00 0.05 16.25
CA ILE A 38 8.10 0.66 15.50
C ILE A 38 7.76 2.11 15.11
N ASN A 39 6.52 2.37 14.69
CA ASN A 39 6.07 3.73 14.38
C ASN A 39 6.09 4.64 15.62
N ILE A 40 5.75 4.13 16.82
CA ILE A 40 5.87 4.89 18.07
C ILE A 40 7.33 5.23 18.36
N VAL A 41 8.24 4.26 18.25
CA VAL A 41 9.68 4.49 18.46
C VAL A 41 10.22 5.50 17.45
N LEU A 42 9.86 5.35 16.18
CA LEU A 42 10.22 6.28 15.11
C LEU A 42 9.70 7.69 15.37
N LEU A 43 8.43 7.81 15.78
CA LEU A 43 7.80 9.10 16.11
C LEU A 43 8.57 9.78 17.23
N VAL A 44 8.84 9.07 18.33
CA VAL A 44 9.59 9.61 19.48
C VAL A 44 11.00 10.04 19.04
N ALA A 45 11.70 9.22 18.24
CA ALA A 45 13.04 9.53 17.77
C ALA A 45 13.08 10.77 16.86
N ILE A 46 12.23 10.85 15.85
CA ILE A 46 12.18 12.01 14.94
C ILE A 46 11.70 13.25 15.69
N PHE A 47 10.71 13.11 16.58
CA PHE A 47 10.20 14.24 17.37
C PHE A 47 11.26 14.81 18.30
N TRP A 48 12.04 13.94 18.96
CA TRP A 48 13.19 14.36 19.76
C TRP A 48 14.22 15.14 18.93
N LEU A 49 14.57 14.64 17.73
CA LEU A 49 15.46 15.35 16.81
C LEU A 49 14.88 16.70 16.37
N MET A 50 13.57 16.76 16.10
CA MET A 50 12.88 17.99 15.71
C MET A 50 12.95 19.05 16.82
N LEU A 51 12.68 18.68 18.07
CA LEU A 51 12.77 19.60 19.21
C LEU A 51 14.19 20.18 19.37
N GLY A 52 15.22 19.38 19.09
CA GLY A 52 16.61 19.85 19.09
C GLY A 52 16.93 20.84 17.96
N GLN A 53 16.22 20.78 16.83
CA GLN A 53 16.48 21.62 15.65
C GLN A 53 15.53 22.82 15.52
N ILE A 54 14.44 22.86 16.31
CA ILE A 54 13.40 23.88 16.16
C ILE A 54 13.92 25.30 16.36
N GLY A 55 14.78 25.50 17.38
CA GLY A 55 15.38 26.80 17.67
C GLY A 55 16.32 27.26 16.57
N ASN A 56 17.20 26.36 16.09
CA ASN A 56 18.18 26.66 15.05
C ASN A 56 17.49 27.05 13.73
N PHE A 57 16.46 26.29 13.32
CA PHE A 57 15.73 26.60 12.08
C PHE A 57 14.92 27.89 12.19
N ALA A 58 14.27 28.12 13.34
CA ALA A 58 13.53 29.35 13.57
C ALA A 58 14.46 30.58 13.56
N GLN A 59 15.63 30.49 14.21
CA GLN A 59 16.64 31.56 14.17
C GLN A 59 17.20 31.77 12.75
N TRP A 60 17.45 30.70 12.01
CA TRP A 60 17.87 30.79 10.62
C TRP A 60 16.83 31.52 9.75
N LEU A 61 15.53 31.25 9.93
CA LEU A 61 14.47 31.98 9.23
C LEU A 61 14.38 33.45 9.64
N VAL A 62 14.47 33.75 10.94
CA VAL A 62 14.45 35.13 11.45
C VAL A 62 15.68 35.92 10.97
N SER A 63 16.81 35.26 10.70
CA SER A 63 18.03 35.93 10.20
C SER A 63 17.84 36.60 8.82
N PHE A 64 16.82 36.19 8.05
CA PHE A 64 16.46 36.87 6.80
C PHE A 64 15.60 38.12 7.02
N VAL A 65 15.10 38.36 8.23
CA VAL A 65 14.28 39.52 8.58
C VAL A 65 15.21 40.71 8.86
N PRO A 66 15.14 41.79 8.07
CA PRO A 66 15.89 43.01 8.35
C PRO A 66 15.45 43.64 9.67
N THR A 67 16.36 44.35 10.34
CA THR A 67 16.09 44.98 11.65
C THR A 67 14.93 45.99 11.64
N TRP A 68 14.64 46.64 10.51
CA TRP A 68 13.48 47.55 10.39
C TRP A 68 12.13 46.82 10.34
N LEU A 69 12.12 45.51 10.09
CA LEU A 69 10.97 44.61 10.08
C LEU A 69 10.87 43.76 11.33
N ASP A 70 11.63 44.07 12.39
CA ASP A 70 11.71 43.22 13.58
C ASP A 70 10.36 43.03 14.30
N TRP A 71 9.41 43.94 14.10
CA TRP A 71 8.04 43.79 14.57
C TRP A 71 7.30 42.58 13.94
N ILE A 72 7.74 42.10 12.77
CA ILE A 72 7.22 40.89 12.09
C ILE A 72 7.91 39.61 12.61
N SER A 73 9.04 39.70 13.33
CA SER A 73 9.82 38.54 13.79
C SER A 73 8.98 37.54 14.58
N TYR A 74 8.02 38.00 15.39
CA TYR A 74 7.07 37.12 16.10
C TYR A 74 6.17 36.31 15.16
N LEU A 75 5.68 36.93 14.07
CA LEU A 75 4.88 36.25 13.05
C LEU A 75 5.73 35.23 12.27
N VAL A 76 6.96 35.61 11.90
CA VAL A 76 7.90 34.72 11.21
C VAL A 76 8.26 33.53 12.08
N TYR A 77 8.47 33.74 13.39
CA TYR A 77 8.73 32.67 14.33
C TYR A 77 7.55 31.69 14.45
N GLY A 78 6.32 32.20 14.53
CA GLY A 78 5.12 31.37 14.51
C GLY A 78 4.98 30.57 13.21
N LEU A 79 5.21 31.21 12.06
CA LEU A 79 5.18 30.55 10.76
C LEU A 79 6.28 29.49 10.64
N ALA A 80 7.49 29.78 11.15
CA ALA A 80 8.59 28.84 11.19
C ALA A 80 8.22 27.56 11.94
N ILE A 81 7.61 27.68 13.13
CA ILE A 81 7.13 26.52 13.90
C ILE A 81 6.12 25.73 13.08
N ILE A 82 5.13 26.39 12.46
CA ILE A 82 4.13 25.72 11.62
C ILE A 82 4.80 24.99 10.45
N THR A 83 5.74 25.63 9.76
CA THR A 83 6.49 25.02 8.66
C THR A 83 7.29 23.80 9.13
N ILE A 84 7.98 23.89 10.26
CA ILE A 84 8.73 22.76 10.84
C ILE A 84 7.77 21.61 11.17
N LEU A 85 6.63 21.89 11.79
CA LEU A 85 5.62 20.87 12.12
C LEU A 85 5.08 20.20 10.86
N ILE A 86 4.83 20.96 9.79
CA ILE A 86 4.41 20.43 8.49
C ILE A 86 5.50 19.54 7.88
N VAL A 87 6.75 20.01 7.82
CA VAL A 87 7.88 19.25 7.29
C VAL A 87 8.10 17.97 8.09
N PHE A 88 8.07 18.06 9.42
CA PHE A 88 8.13 16.93 10.33
C PHE A 88 7.02 15.92 10.05
N PHE A 89 5.77 16.38 9.93
CA PHE A 89 4.63 15.54 9.60
C PHE A 89 4.85 14.79 8.28
N PHE A 90 5.30 15.47 7.22
CA PHE A 90 5.57 14.81 5.93
C PHE A 90 6.73 13.81 6.00
N ILE A 91 7.85 14.18 6.64
CA ILE A 91 9.01 13.30 6.81
C ILE A 91 8.61 12.05 7.60
N PHE A 92 7.92 12.22 8.73
CA PHE A 92 7.44 11.11 9.54
C PHE A 92 6.50 10.20 8.75
N ASN A 93 5.49 10.74 8.07
CA ASN A 93 4.56 9.93 7.29
C ASN A 93 5.25 9.15 6.16
N LEU A 94 6.23 9.78 5.49
CA LEU A 94 7.01 9.13 4.45
C LEU A 94 7.80 7.94 5.02
N LEU A 95 8.57 8.17 6.09
CA LEU A 95 9.38 7.13 6.75
C LEU A 95 8.52 6.02 7.36
N ALA A 96 7.45 6.37 8.06
CA ALA A 96 6.52 5.41 8.66
C ALA A 96 5.89 4.51 7.59
N GLY A 97 5.47 5.07 6.45
CA GLY A 97 4.94 4.30 5.32
C GLY A 97 5.97 3.31 4.76
N PHE A 98 7.20 3.78 4.52
CA PHE A 98 8.28 2.92 4.01
C PHE A 98 8.68 1.82 4.99
N ILE A 99 8.71 2.12 6.29
CA ILE A 99 9.01 1.14 7.34
C ILE A 99 7.87 0.15 7.52
N ALA A 100 6.61 0.56 7.32
CA ALA A 100 5.45 -0.34 7.43
C ALA A 100 5.35 -1.33 6.27
N ALA A 101 5.82 -0.97 5.07
CA ALA A 101 5.78 -1.81 3.88
C ALA A 101 6.32 -3.26 4.09
N PRO A 102 7.54 -3.48 4.64
CA PRO A 102 8.05 -4.83 4.92
C PRO A 102 7.14 -5.64 5.83
N PHE A 103 6.62 -5.04 6.90
CA PHE A 103 5.74 -5.75 7.82
C PHE A 103 4.39 -6.12 7.20
N ASN A 104 3.84 -5.25 6.36
CA ASN A 104 2.61 -5.54 5.63
C ASN A 104 2.81 -6.70 4.63
N GLY A 105 3.97 -6.79 3.98
CA GLY A 105 4.32 -7.93 3.13
C GLY A 105 4.39 -9.26 3.90
N ILE A 106 5.03 -9.26 5.08
CA ILE A 106 5.10 -10.44 5.96
C ILE A 106 3.70 -10.84 6.44
N LEU A 107 2.90 -9.86 6.86
CA LEU A 107 1.55 -10.12 7.33
C LEU A 107 0.72 -10.79 6.22
N ALA A 108 0.80 -10.29 4.99
CA ALA A 108 0.16 -10.91 3.83
C ALA A 108 0.61 -12.36 3.64
N GLU A 109 1.92 -12.63 3.66
CA GLU A 109 2.43 -14.00 3.50
C GLU A 109 1.96 -14.95 4.62
N LYS A 110 1.94 -14.49 5.87
CA LYS A 110 1.46 -15.29 7.00
C LYS A 110 -0.03 -15.56 6.92
N VAL A 111 -0.82 -14.59 6.47
CA VAL A 111 -2.25 -14.77 6.21
C VAL A 111 -2.48 -15.78 5.09
N GLU A 112 -1.71 -15.68 4.00
CA GLU A 112 -1.80 -16.62 2.89
C GLU A 112 -1.45 -18.05 3.29
N LYS A 113 -0.37 -18.23 4.06
CA LYS A 113 0.00 -19.54 4.62
C LYS A 113 -1.11 -20.13 5.49
N LEU A 114 -1.73 -19.29 6.34
CA LEU A 114 -2.85 -19.70 7.18
C LEU A 114 -4.08 -20.12 6.36
N LEU A 115 -4.37 -19.41 5.27
CA LEU A 115 -5.54 -19.69 4.42
C LEU A 115 -5.35 -20.88 3.48
N THR A 116 -4.11 -21.12 3.03
CA THR A 116 -3.80 -22.20 2.07
C THR A 116 -3.43 -23.51 2.75
N GLY A 117 -3.18 -23.51 4.06
CA GLY A 117 -2.72 -24.68 4.81
C GLY A 117 -1.30 -25.13 4.43
N GLN A 118 -0.56 -24.34 3.64
CA GLN A 118 0.80 -24.66 3.23
C GLN A 118 1.79 -24.24 4.32
N ASN A 119 2.15 -25.18 5.19
CA ASN A 119 3.25 -25.06 6.14
C ASN A 119 4.59 -25.28 5.41
N ASN A 120 5.01 -24.32 4.58
CA ASN A 120 6.39 -24.31 4.12
C ASN A 120 7.24 -23.50 5.11
N ASP A 121 8.17 -24.18 5.77
CA ASP A 121 9.04 -23.75 6.89
C ASP A 121 10.05 -22.64 6.56
N GLN A 122 9.88 -21.94 5.45
CA GLN A 122 10.59 -20.70 5.20
C GLN A 122 9.92 -19.59 6.02
N SER A 123 10.22 -19.56 7.33
CA SER A 123 10.04 -18.34 8.10
C SER A 123 11.04 -17.32 7.56
N LEU A 124 10.57 -16.25 6.89
CA LEU A 124 11.48 -15.14 6.58
C LEU A 124 12.12 -14.68 7.87
N GLY A 125 13.45 -14.88 7.95
CA GLY A 125 14.26 -14.26 8.98
C GLY A 125 14.31 -12.76 8.73
N ALA A 126 14.67 -11.99 9.76
CA ALA A 126 14.91 -10.55 9.63
C ALA A 126 15.92 -10.22 8.50
N LEU A 127 16.83 -11.15 8.18
CA LEU A 127 17.79 -11.02 7.08
C LEU A 127 17.16 -11.12 5.68
N ASP A 128 16.12 -11.93 5.49
CA ASP A 128 15.41 -12.02 4.20
C ASP A 128 14.57 -10.75 3.97
N LEU A 129 14.07 -10.13 5.04
CA LEU A 129 13.37 -8.84 4.95
C LEU A 129 14.27 -7.72 4.46
N VAL A 130 15.51 -7.65 4.97
CA VAL A 130 16.48 -6.63 4.53
C VAL A 130 16.83 -6.83 3.06
N LYS A 131 16.98 -8.09 2.62
CA LYS A 131 17.24 -8.41 1.20
C LYS A 131 16.08 -8.06 0.28
N ASP A 132 14.85 -8.23 0.75
CA ASP A 132 13.65 -7.90 -0.03
C ASP A 132 13.26 -6.42 0.06
N THR A 133 13.76 -5.68 1.06
CA THR A 133 13.45 -4.25 1.27
C THR A 133 13.63 -3.39 0.00
N PRO A 134 14.73 -3.47 -0.77
CA PRO A 134 14.88 -2.66 -1.99
C PRO A 134 13.78 -2.92 -3.03
N ARG A 135 13.34 -4.18 -3.18
CA ARG A 135 12.22 -4.53 -4.07
C ARG A 135 10.93 -3.88 -3.58
N MET A 136 10.66 -3.98 -2.28
CA MET A 136 9.45 -3.43 -1.66
C MET A 136 9.41 -1.90 -1.74
N LEU A 137 10.54 -1.23 -1.49
CA LEU A 137 10.67 0.22 -1.65
C LEU A 137 10.44 0.65 -3.10
N ARG A 138 11.01 -0.08 -4.07
CA ARG A 138 10.75 0.16 -5.50
C ARG A 138 9.27 -0.04 -5.84
N ARG A 139 8.61 -1.01 -5.22
CA ARG A 139 7.18 -1.26 -5.42
C ARG A 139 6.32 -0.11 -4.90
N GLU A 140 6.61 0.41 -3.72
CA GLU A 140 5.96 1.62 -3.18
C GLU A 140 6.20 2.84 -4.08
N TRP A 141 7.42 2.99 -4.61
CA TRP A 141 7.70 4.05 -5.60
C TRP A 141 6.86 3.91 -6.88
N GLN A 142 6.64 2.69 -7.37
CA GLN A 142 5.77 2.46 -8.53
C GLN A 142 4.30 2.84 -8.23
N LYS A 143 3.81 2.57 -7.01
CA LYS A 143 2.48 3.00 -6.58
C LYS A 143 2.39 4.52 -6.56
N PHE A 144 3.38 5.19 -5.98
CA PHE A 144 3.47 6.66 -5.95
C PHE A 144 3.50 7.25 -7.37
N ALA A 145 4.40 6.76 -8.24
CA ALA A 145 4.55 7.23 -9.61
C ALA A 145 3.29 7.00 -10.46
N TYR A 146 2.56 5.91 -10.21
CA TYR A 146 1.25 5.68 -10.82
C TYR A 146 0.19 6.65 -10.28
N SER A 147 0.22 6.93 -8.98
CA SER A 147 -0.77 7.76 -8.28
C SER A 147 -0.66 9.23 -8.68
N PHE A 148 0.57 9.76 -8.74
CA PHE A 148 0.88 11.18 -8.80
C PHE A 148 0.30 11.93 -10.00
N PRO A 149 0.39 11.45 -11.26
CA PRO A 149 -0.18 12.16 -12.41
C PRO A 149 -1.71 12.29 -12.34
N LYS A 150 -2.40 11.25 -11.83
CA LYS A 150 -3.85 11.26 -11.66
C LYS A 150 -4.27 12.22 -10.55
N PHE A 151 -3.52 12.25 -9.46
CA PHE A 151 -3.73 13.21 -8.39
C PHE A 151 -3.63 14.65 -8.91
N ILE A 152 -2.57 14.96 -9.66
CA ILE A 152 -2.41 16.29 -10.29
C ILE A 152 -3.57 16.60 -11.23
N GLY A 153 -3.98 15.66 -12.08
CA GLY A 153 -5.10 15.86 -13.00
C GLY A 153 -6.40 16.20 -12.28
N LEU A 154 -6.75 15.45 -11.24
CA LEU A 154 -7.94 15.73 -10.42
C LEU A 154 -7.81 17.04 -9.64
N PHE A 155 -6.62 17.34 -9.13
CA PHE A 155 -6.34 18.58 -8.41
C PHE A 155 -6.53 19.80 -9.32
N VAL A 156 -5.95 19.81 -10.53
CA VAL A 156 -6.13 20.89 -11.49
C VAL A 156 -7.60 21.03 -11.89
N LEU A 157 -8.29 19.91 -12.11
CA LEU A 157 -9.71 19.92 -12.47
C LEU A 157 -10.62 20.44 -11.35
N SER A 158 -10.18 20.38 -10.08
CA SER A 158 -10.91 20.92 -8.93
C SER A 158 -11.04 22.46 -8.96
N PHE A 159 -10.20 23.17 -9.72
CA PHE A 159 -10.27 24.63 -9.87
C PHE A 159 -11.34 25.09 -10.86
N VAL A 160 -11.93 24.20 -11.64
CA VAL A 160 -13.01 24.55 -12.58
C VAL A 160 -14.27 24.89 -11.78
N PRO A 161 -14.78 26.14 -11.80
CA PRO A 161 -15.96 26.51 -11.02
C PRO A 161 -17.19 25.68 -11.41
N GLY A 162 -17.96 25.24 -10.42
CA GLY A 162 -19.17 24.43 -10.62
C GLY A 162 -18.87 22.93 -10.75
N VAL A 163 -18.03 22.54 -11.71
CA VAL A 163 -17.62 21.13 -11.91
C VAL A 163 -16.71 20.65 -10.78
N GLY A 164 -15.74 21.50 -10.41
CA GLY A 164 -14.70 21.23 -9.41
C GLY A 164 -15.25 20.89 -8.03
N GLN A 165 -16.39 21.47 -7.66
CA GLN A 165 -16.98 21.32 -6.33
C GLN A 165 -18.05 20.23 -6.30
N THR A 166 -18.60 19.85 -7.45
CA THR A 166 -19.70 18.87 -7.54
C THR A 166 -19.22 17.49 -7.96
N ILE A 167 -18.44 17.38 -9.04
CA ILE A 167 -18.05 16.11 -9.66
C ILE A 167 -16.72 15.59 -9.10
N ILE A 168 -15.79 16.51 -8.78
CA ILE A 168 -14.43 16.12 -8.37
C ILE A 168 -14.38 15.45 -7.00
N PRO A 169 -15.15 15.86 -5.95
CA PRO A 169 -15.07 15.16 -4.67
C PRO A 169 -15.47 13.67 -4.75
N PRO A 170 -16.58 13.28 -5.42
CA PRO A 170 -16.87 11.87 -5.68
C PRO A 170 -15.77 11.14 -6.48
N LEU A 171 -15.21 11.79 -7.52
CA LEU A 171 -14.11 11.20 -8.29
C LEU A 171 -12.85 11.01 -7.47
N PHE A 172 -12.53 11.95 -6.58
CA PHE A 172 -11.41 11.85 -5.63
C PHE A 172 -11.62 10.69 -4.67
N PHE A 173 -12.85 10.48 -4.19
CA PHE A 173 -13.19 9.33 -3.35
C PHE A 173 -13.02 8.01 -4.12
N LEU A 174 -13.55 7.91 -5.35
CA LEU A 174 -13.38 6.70 -6.18
C LEU A 174 -11.91 6.43 -6.51
N TYR A 175 -11.15 7.48 -6.79
CA TYR A 175 -9.70 7.39 -6.96
C TYR A 175 -9.00 6.92 -5.68
N GLY A 176 -9.37 7.46 -4.52
CA GLY A 176 -8.86 7.04 -3.22
C GLY A 176 -9.18 5.57 -2.91
N ALA A 177 -10.41 5.15 -3.18
CA ALA A 177 -10.86 3.77 -3.06
C ALA A 177 -10.03 2.83 -3.96
N TRP A 178 -9.83 3.21 -5.22
CA TRP A 178 -9.00 2.45 -6.15
C TRP A 178 -7.53 2.38 -5.71
N MET A 179 -6.97 3.50 -5.24
CA MET A 179 -5.60 3.54 -4.73
C MET A 179 -5.44 2.73 -3.45
N ALA A 180 -6.44 2.70 -2.56
CA ALA A 180 -6.45 1.84 -1.39
C ALA A 180 -6.46 0.36 -1.79
N ALA A 181 -7.31 -0.02 -2.76
CA ALA A 181 -7.31 -1.38 -3.30
C ALA A 181 -5.94 -1.78 -3.85
N ILE A 182 -5.31 -0.92 -4.66
CA ILE A 182 -3.94 -1.15 -5.14
C ILE A 182 -2.95 -1.25 -3.98
N GLN A 183 -3.01 -0.36 -2.99
CA GLN A 183 -2.05 -0.35 -1.88
C GLN A 183 -2.01 -1.70 -1.15
N TYR A 184 -3.20 -2.26 -0.85
CA TYR A 184 -3.32 -3.45 0.00
C TYR A 184 -3.37 -4.76 -0.78
N CYS A 185 -3.99 -4.81 -1.97
CA CYS A 185 -3.98 -6.01 -2.81
C CYS A 185 -2.60 -6.28 -3.41
N ASP A 186 -1.73 -5.29 -3.50
CA ASP A 186 -0.41 -5.46 -4.10
C ASP A 186 0.57 -6.29 -3.25
N TYR A 187 0.39 -6.36 -1.93
CA TYR A 187 1.29 -7.14 -1.06
C TYR A 187 1.40 -8.63 -1.46
N PRO A 188 0.30 -9.41 -1.59
CA PRO A 188 0.40 -10.80 -2.02
C PRO A 188 0.93 -10.95 -3.46
N PHE A 189 0.64 -10.00 -4.35
CA PHE A 189 1.20 -9.97 -5.70
C PHE A 189 2.72 -9.76 -5.70
N ASP A 190 3.23 -8.83 -4.89
CA ASP A 190 4.66 -8.55 -4.78
C ASP A 190 5.42 -9.68 -4.07
N ASN A 191 4.80 -10.36 -3.10
CA ASN A 191 5.32 -11.57 -2.49
C ASN A 191 5.56 -12.69 -3.54
N HIS A 192 4.69 -12.77 -4.55
CA HIS A 192 4.84 -13.66 -5.70
C HIS A 192 5.66 -13.07 -6.86
N LYS A 193 6.29 -11.90 -6.65
CA LYS A 193 7.12 -11.19 -7.64
C LYS A 193 6.38 -10.87 -8.94
N ILE A 194 5.06 -10.70 -8.87
CA ILE A 194 4.23 -10.33 -10.03
C ILE A 194 4.41 -8.84 -10.32
N SER A 195 4.71 -8.51 -11.58
CA SER A 195 4.93 -7.12 -11.99
C SER A 195 3.73 -6.20 -11.68
N PHE A 196 4.03 -4.93 -11.35
CA PHE A 196 3.02 -3.92 -11.03
C PHE A 196 2.01 -3.69 -12.16
N MET A 197 2.46 -3.75 -13.42
CA MET A 197 1.57 -3.63 -14.58
C MET A 197 0.53 -4.77 -14.62
N ARG A 198 0.98 -6.01 -14.40
CA ARG A 198 0.09 -7.19 -14.44
C ARG A 198 -0.90 -7.19 -13.28
N MET A 199 -0.44 -6.83 -12.08
CA MET A 199 -1.30 -6.63 -10.92
C MET A 199 -2.44 -5.64 -11.26
N ARG A 200 -2.10 -4.47 -11.80
CA ARG A 200 -3.10 -3.46 -12.18
C ARG A 200 -4.12 -3.97 -13.20
N TYR A 201 -3.67 -4.75 -14.18
CA TYR A 201 -4.56 -5.32 -15.19
C TYR A 201 -5.58 -6.27 -14.54
N GLN A 202 -5.12 -7.16 -13.67
CA GLN A 202 -5.99 -8.10 -12.95
C GLN A 202 -6.97 -7.40 -12.02
N LEU A 203 -6.52 -6.40 -11.26
CA LEU A 203 -7.41 -5.61 -10.43
C LEU A 203 -8.47 -4.88 -11.30
N ALA A 204 -8.12 -4.51 -12.53
CA ALA A 204 -9.00 -3.83 -13.46
C ALA A 204 -9.98 -4.76 -14.18
N GLU A 205 -9.83 -6.09 -14.10
CA GLU A 205 -10.83 -7.05 -14.58
C GLU A 205 -12.02 -7.14 -13.60
N LYS A 206 -11.75 -7.05 -12.29
CA LYS A 206 -12.76 -7.10 -11.21
C LYS A 206 -12.92 -5.73 -10.52
N ARG A 207 -13.21 -4.69 -11.31
CA ARG A 207 -13.19 -3.29 -10.83
C ARG A 207 -14.16 -3.06 -9.68
N SER A 208 -15.39 -3.53 -9.80
CA SER A 208 -16.44 -3.26 -8.82
C SER A 208 -16.09 -3.91 -7.48
N LEU A 209 -15.62 -5.16 -7.50
CA LEU A 209 -15.11 -5.85 -6.31
C LEU A 209 -13.98 -5.07 -5.61
N ASN A 210 -12.94 -4.69 -6.36
CA ASN A 210 -11.78 -4.00 -5.80
C ASN A 210 -12.10 -2.57 -5.35
N LEU A 211 -12.94 -1.83 -6.09
CA LEU A 211 -13.42 -0.51 -5.70
C LEU A 211 -14.26 -0.56 -4.42
N THR A 212 -15.13 -1.56 -4.27
CA THR A 212 -15.91 -1.73 -3.03
C THR A 212 -14.99 -2.04 -1.85
N PHE A 213 -14.05 -2.98 -2.01
CA PHE A 213 -13.08 -3.31 -0.98
C PHE A 213 -12.26 -2.08 -0.56
N GLY A 214 -11.65 -1.40 -1.53
CA GLY A 214 -10.84 -0.21 -1.27
C GLY A 214 -11.65 0.97 -0.75
N GLY A 215 -12.90 1.13 -1.18
CA GLY A 215 -13.80 2.18 -0.71
C GLY A 215 -14.18 2.01 0.76
N LEU A 216 -14.45 0.77 1.21
CA LEU A 216 -14.68 0.48 2.62
C LEU A 216 -13.43 0.79 3.46
N VAL A 217 -12.25 0.41 2.97
CA VAL A 217 -10.99 0.75 3.62
C VAL A 217 -10.83 2.28 3.71
N SER A 218 -11.04 3.02 2.62
CA SER A 218 -10.96 4.48 2.60
C SER A 218 -11.95 5.13 3.58
N ILE A 219 -13.20 4.67 3.65
CA ILE A 219 -14.18 5.21 4.62
C ILE A 219 -13.68 5.03 6.05
N CYS A 220 -13.15 3.86 6.38
CA CYS A 220 -12.63 3.59 7.72
C CYS A 220 -11.37 4.39 8.06
N THR A 221 -10.55 4.79 7.06
CA THR A 221 -9.37 5.64 7.31
C THR A 221 -9.71 7.05 7.79
N PHE A 222 -10.94 7.54 7.53
CA PHE A 222 -11.39 8.83 8.06
C PHE A 222 -11.63 8.82 9.58
N ILE A 223 -11.69 7.63 10.20
CA ILE A 223 -11.87 7.48 11.64
C ILE A 223 -10.47 7.32 12.28
N PRO A 224 -9.95 8.30 13.03
CA PRO A 224 -8.53 8.35 13.41
C PRO A 224 -8.03 7.11 14.17
N PHE A 225 -8.76 6.65 15.19
CA PHE A 225 -8.36 5.49 15.98
C PHE A 225 -8.53 4.16 15.21
N LEU A 226 -9.52 4.09 14.32
CA LEU A 226 -9.75 2.91 13.49
C LEU A 226 -8.66 2.77 12.42
N ASN A 227 -8.07 3.89 11.96
CA ASN A 227 -7.03 3.90 10.93
C ASN A 227 -5.79 3.05 11.32
N PHE A 228 -5.43 2.98 12.60
CA PHE A 228 -4.32 2.10 13.02
C PHE A 228 -4.62 0.61 12.82
N ILE A 229 -5.89 0.21 12.98
CA ILE A 229 -6.34 -1.18 12.85
C ILE A 229 -6.72 -1.49 11.39
N ILE A 230 -7.11 -0.47 10.61
CA ILE A 230 -7.59 -0.69 9.25
C ILE A 230 -6.50 -1.21 8.31
N ILE A 231 -5.25 -0.78 8.51
CA ILE A 231 -4.10 -1.23 7.71
C ILE A 231 -3.95 -2.76 7.79
N PRO A 232 -3.76 -3.37 8.98
CA PRO A 232 -3.63 -4.82 9.08
C PRO A 232 -4.91 -5.58 8.69
N VAL A 233 -6.10 -5.00 8.93
CA VAL A 233 -7.38 -5.58 8.47
C VAL A 233 -7.43 -5.63 6.94
N ALA A 234 -7.05 -4.55 6.27
CA ALA A 234 -7.02 -4.45 4.82
C ALA A 234 -5.99 -5.42 4.23
N VAL A 235 -4.81 -5.57 4.83
CA VAL A 235 -3.82 -6.57 4.40
C VAL A 235 -4.36 -8.00 4.55
N CYS A 236 -5.03 -8.33 5.66
CA CYS A 236 -5.62 -9.65 5.84
C CYS A 236 -6.76 -9.91 4.84
N GLY A 237 -7.64 -8.94 4.64
CA GLY A 237 -8.76 -9.03 3.70
C GLY A 237 -8.32 -9.13 2.25
N SER A 238 -7.34 -8.32 1.84
CA SER A 238 -6.79 -8.34 0.48
C SER A 238 -6.06 -9.63 0.17
N THR A 239 -5.40 -10.23 1.16
CA THR A 239 -4.76 -11.54 1.02
C THR A 239 -5.79 -12.66 0.88
N ALA A 240 -6.90 -12.61 1.62
CA ALA A 240 -7.99 -13.57 1.43
C ALA A 240 -8.61 -13.46 0.03
N LEU A 241 -8.80 -12.22 -0.44
CA LEU A 241 -9.26 -11.91 -1.78
C LEU A 241 -8.27 -12.40 -2.85
N TRP A 242 -6.97 -12.30 -2.61
CA TRP A 242 -5.92 -12.88 -3.45
C TRP A 242 -6.03 -14.40 -3.59
N VAL A 243 -6.10 -15.11 -2.47
CA VAL A 243 -6.15 -16.59 -2.44
C VAL A 243 -7.34 -17.13 -3.22
N ASP A 244 -8.50 -16.49 -3.09
CA ASP A 244 -9.75 -17.00 -3.68
C ASP A 244 -9.93 -16.56 -5.14
N HIS A 245 -9.41 -15.38 -5.55
CA HIS A 245 -9.72 -14.80 -6.87
C HIS A 245 -8.55 -14.60 -7.84
N TYR A 246 -7.31 -14.59 -7.36
CA TYR A 246 -6.14 -14.20 -8.18
C TYR A 246 -5.04 -15.26 -8.19
N ARG A 247 -4.86 -16.01 -7.10
CA ARG A 247 -3.92 -17.12 -7.00
C ARG A 247 -4.21 -18.30 -7.94
N PRO A 248 -5.47 -18.77 -8.14
CA PRO A 248 -5.75 -19.93 -9.00
C PRO A 248 -5.30 -19.71 -10.44
N TRP A 249 -5.53 -18.51 -10.97
CA TRP A 249 -5.04 -18.09 -12.27
C TRP A 249 -3.50 -18.14 -12.37
N GLN A 250 -2.78 -17.85 -11.27
CA GLN A 250 -1.32 -17.92 -11.28
C GLN A 250 -0.84 -19.36 -11.40
N SER A 251 -1.48 -20.29 -10.67
CA SER A 251 -1.18 -21.72 -10.79
C SER A 251 -1.48 -22.25 -12.19
N GLU A 252 -2.58 -21.83 -12.82
CA GLU A 252 -2.94 -22.20 -14.20
C GLU A 252 -1.93 -21.63 -15.21
N ALA A 253 -1.62 -20.33 -15.15
CA ALA A 253 -0.65 -19.71 -16.04
C ALA A 253 0.78 -20.28 -15.88
N ALA A 254 1.14 -20.71 -14.66
CA ALA A 254 2.40 -21.40 -14.41
C ALA A 254 2.39 -22.83 -14.98
N ALA A 255 1.26 -23.55 -14.86
CA ALA A 255 1.09 -24.88 -15.42
C ALA A 255 1.14 -24.87 -16.95
N GLU A 256 0.47 -23.92 -17.62
CA GLU A 256 0.52 -23.74 -19.07
C GLU A 256 1.94 -23.43 -19.57
N LYS A 257 2.67 -22.56 -18.86
CA LYS A 257 4.05 -22.22 -19.24
C LYS A 257 5.00 -23.40 -19.08
N ASN A 258 4.79 -24.23 -18.06
CA ASN A 258 5.54 -25.46 -17.87
C ASN A 258 5.19 -26.51 -18.93
N ALA A 259 3.91 -26.68 -19.28
CA ALA A 259 3.49 -27.57 -20.35
C ALA A 259 4.09 -27.16 -21.71
N ALA A 260 3.98 -25.88 -22.08
CA ALA A 260 4.57 -25.35 -23.31
C ALA A 260 6.10 -25.47 -23.35
N GLY A 261 6.80 -25.32 -22.21
CA GLY A 261 8.24 -25.55 -22.13
C GLY A 261 8.64 -27.04 -22.27
N THR A 262 7.77 -27.95 -21.84
CA THR A 262 7.99 -29.41 -21.94
C THR A 262 7.78 -29.89 -23.38
N ASP A 263 6.79 -29.35 -24.09
CA ASP A 263 6.54 -29.66 -25.50
C ASP A 263 7.69 -29.19 -26.41
N VAL A 264 8.26 -28.01 -26.13
CA VAL A 264 9.44 -27.50 -26.87
C VAL A 264 10.66 -28.38 -26.62
N ALA A 265 10.91 -28.81 -25.37
CA ALA A 265 12.03 -29.69 -25.04
C ALA A 265 11.92 -31.07 -25.71
N THR A 266 10.71 -31.64 -25.75
CA THR A 266 10.41 -32.94 -26.38
C THR A 266 10.52 -32.89 -27.91
N ALA A 267 10.15 -31.77 -28.53
CA ALA A 267 10.33 -31.54 -29.96
C ALA A 267 11.81 -31.39 -30.38
N THR A 268 12.64 -30.78 -29.52
CA THR A 268 14.09 -30.71 -29.77
C THR A 268 14.81 -32.05 -29.57
N SER A 269 14.34 -32.93 -28.67
CA SER A 269 14.98 -34.24 -28.46
C SER A 269 14.66 -35.24 -29.58
N SER A 270 13.45 -35.19 -30.16
CA SER A 270 13.07 -36.06 -31.29
C SER A 270 13.70 -35.65 -32.63
N ALA A 271 14.14 -34.40 -32.76
CA ALA A 271 14.90 -33.92 -33.92
C ALA A 271 16.39 -34.35 -33.89
N VAL A 272 16.94 -34.71 -32.73
CA VAL A 272 18.36 -35.09 -32.57
C VAL A 272 18.58 -36.60 -32.64
N SER A 273 17.53 -37.43 -32.51
CA SER A 273 17.64 -38.89 -32.50
C SER A 273 17.53 -39.58 -33.86
N ASN A 274 17.65 -38.86 -34.98
CA ASN A 274 17.69 -39.46 -36.32
C ASN A 274 19.03 -39.20 -37.04
N PRO A 275 20.13 -39.86 -36.64
CA PRO A 275 21.22 -40.13 -37.57
C PRO A 275 20.92 -41.44 -38.32
N HIS A 276 21.08 -41.37 -39.64
CA HIS A 276 21.18 -42.53 -40.53
C HIS A 276 22.23 -43.55 -40.08
#